data_AF-A0A847J0X8-F1
#
_entry.id   AF-A0A847J0X8-F1
#
_cell.length_a   1.000
_cell.length_b   1.000
_cell.length_c   1.000
_cell.angle_alpha   90.00
_cell.angle_beta   90.00
_cell.angle_gamma   90.00
#
_symmetry.space_group_name_H-M   'P 1'
#
loop_
_entity.id
_entity.type
_entity.pdbx_description
1 polymer ?
#
loop_
_entity_poly.entity_id
_entity_poly.type
_entity_poly.pdbx_seq_one_letter_code
_entity_poly.pdbx_strand_id
1 'polypeptide(L)'
;MSRMMPARIRAEGAELFDKGLMTDVSVSGMKLSADVDGEQVVYDLDGQNDLCLCDVFQRNKRYCQHIAAVEEYLKKADIEAVEEEKKAYEAEVEKSKELQASADFLAKVNEDKWANQSEKMILEVEVSDPRLMESFYYSGNFLAFTFKIRLSTMSRSYIIKDIPHFVTLLRKGGTYLIGSSHYVTLMLSHFDKASQDFLSYLLKITPSHEEMALTNLFRKLGRYFVPHAGLLPELLALTVAMDFSMKISDKPVRYFSVLPLDDEGDLYQFEVKPLDDVIELTIKEMPHQTFFDGEIIYRDHVFYQLDAEQLEILNLLSKVPMTTDNLRMIHFDYDDKDKLAQALQIFEKLGYVDAPSAFKIRPFKPQFIFDLAGFLTLQIAFDYGDFKITSFRELDTLDFSRYLRLEKRIFDLVKRSGFPVGFDTQTVPPKGEEIYKFFTEILPQFAKLGDVTLSPSIQELQITENFDIDIDQNGGLLEINFSMPHVPEQEFSKLVARLQENAGYYVTESGQLILLGEQFDAVK
;
A
#
# COMPACT_ATOMS: atom_id res chain seq x y z
N MET A 1 -47.65 20.68 -36.36
CA MET A 1 -46.80 21.39 -37.36
C MET A 1 -47.40 21.17 -38.74
N SER A 2 -47.67 22.23 -39.52
CA SER A 2 -48.32 22.08 -40.85
C SER A 2 -47.38 21.42 -41.85
N ARG A 3 -47.89 20.44 -42.61
CA ARG A 3 -47.13 19.72 -43.64
C ARG A 3 -46.72 20.67 -44.75
N MET A 4 -45.55 20.41 -45.33
CA MET A 4 -45.03 21.19 -46.44
C MET A 4 -45.79 20.84 -47.72
N MET A 5 -46.79 21.66 -48.07
CA MET A 5 -47.63 21.46 -49.26
C MET A 5 -47.81 22.77 -50.05
N PRO A 6 -48.08 22.70 -51.37
CA PRO A 6 -48.31 23.89 -52.20
C PRO A 6 -49.54 24.69 -51.75
N ALA A 7 -49.50 26.02 -51.86
CA ALA A 7 -50.59 26.90 -51.43
C ALA A 7 -51.93 26.58 -52.13
N ARG A 8 -51.87 26.16 -53.40
CA ARG A 8 -53.04 25.71 -54.15
C ARG A 8 -53.75 24.50 -53.50
N ILE A 9 -52.98 23.51 -53.05
CA ILE A 9 -53.53 22.30 -52.40
C ILE A 9 -54.13 22.63 -51.04
N ARG A 10 -53.56 23.60 -50.31
CA ARG A 10 -54.17 24.09 -49.06
C ARG A 10 -55.53 24.75 -49.29
N ALA A 11 -55.63 25.56 -50.35
CA ALA A 11 -56.90 26.20 -50.70
C ALA A 11 -57.96 25.17 -51.10
N GLU A 12 -57.59 24.18 -51.91
CA GLU A 12 -58.49 23.06 -52.30
C GLU A 12 -58.95 22.25 -51.07
N GLY A 13 -58.05 21.97 -50.11
CA GLY A 13 -58.42 21.29 -48.86
C GLY A 13 -59.31 22.11 -47.93
N ALA A 14 -59.07 23.42 -47.80
CA ALA A 14 -59.94 24.31 -47.03
C ALA A 14 -61.34 24.40 -47.63
N GLU A 15 -61.45 24.40 -48.97
CA GLU A 15 -62.74 24.38 -49.66
C GLU A 15 -63.53 23.09 -49.42
N LEU A 16 -62.86 21.93 -49.40
CA LEU A 16 -63.49 20.64 -49.04
C LEU A 16 -63.99 20.65 -47.59
N PHE A 17 -63.22 21.22 -46.68
CA PHE A 17 -63.61 21.38 -45.28
C PHE A 17 -64.81 22.31 -45.13
N ASP A 18 -64.79 23.49 -45.77
CA ASP A 18 -65.87 24.48 -45.67
C ASP A 18 -67.18 24.00 -46.35
N LYS A 19 -67.09 23.09 -47.34
CA LYS A 19 -68.26 22.39 -47.93
C LYS A 19 -68.84 21.30 -47.02
N GLY A 20 -68.21 21.01 -45.88
CA GLY A 20 -68.68 20.00 -44.93
C GLY A 20 -68.51 18.55 -45.43
N LEU A 21 -67.59 18.31 -46.36
CA LEU A 21 -67.34 16.99 -46.96
C LEU A 21 -66.40 16.12 -46.12
N MET A 22 -66.19 16.45 -44.85
CA MET A 22 -65.38 15.69 -43.90
C MET A 22 -66.30 15.06 -42.85
N THR A 23 -66.31 13.73 -42.79
CA THR A 23 -67.20 12.94 -41.93
C THR A 23 -66.43 11.82 -41.23
N ASP A 24 -67.05 11.15 -40.27
CA ASP A 24 -66.48 10.02 -39.52
C ASP A 24 -65.11 10.31 -38.86
N VAL A 25 -64.99 11.51 -38.28
CA VAL A 25 -63.76 11.94 -37.60
C VAL A 25 -63.61 11.19 -36.27
N SER A 26 -62.49 10.49 -36.12
CA SER A 26 -62.09 9.81 -34.90
C SER A 26 -60.62 10.06 -34.60
N VAL A 27 -60.28 10.23 -33.32
CA VAL A 27 -58.91 10.43 -32.85
C VAL A 27 -58.57 9.29 -31.90
N SER A 28 -57.49 8.56 -32.20
CA SER A 28 -56.98 7.48 -31.34
C SER A 28 -55.51 7.22 -31.64
N GLY A 29 -54.68 7.06 -30.60
CA GLY A 29 -53.29 6.65 -30.73
C GLY A 29 -52.44 7.58 -31.61
N MET A 30 -52.54 8.89 -31.39
CA MET A 30 -51.89 9.96 -32.17
C MET A 30 -52.24 10.01 -33.66
N LYS A 31 -53.31 9.34 -34.07
CA LYS A 31 -53.82 9.37 -35.43
C LYS A 31 -55.25 9.88 -35.46
N LEU A 32 -55.51 10.81 -36.37
CA LEU A 32 -56.86 11.24 -36.72
C LEU A 32 -57.27 10.50 -37.99
N SER A 33 -58.33 9.70 -37.90
CA SER A 33 -58.94 9.03 -39.05
C SER A 33 -60.22 9.76 -39.43
N ALA A 34 -60.42 10.02 -40.71
CA ALA A 34 -61.61 10.67 -41.24
C ALA A 34 -61.88 10.24 -42.68
N ASP A 35 -63.14 10.31 -43.08
CA ASP A 35 -63.54 10.27 -44.49
C ASP A 35 -63.61 11.71 -45.02
N VAL A 36 -62.88 12.01 -46.09
CA VAL A 36 -62.91 13.32 -46.73
C VAL A 36 -63.23 13.15 -48.20
N ASP A 37 -64.39 13.63 -48.63
CA ASP A 37 -64.88 13.54 -50.01
C ASP A 37 -64.88 12.10 -50.57
N GLY A 38 -65.24 11.11 -49.73
CA GLY A 38 -65.30 9.69 -50.08
C GLY A 38 -63.95 8.96 -50.03
N GLU A 39 -62.90 9.62 -49.55
CA GLU A 39 -61.55 9.05 -49.42
C GLU A 39 -61.15 8.92 -47.95
N GLN A 40 -60.70 7.73 -47.55
CA GLN A 40 -60.21 7.53 -46.18
C GLN A 40 -58.84 8.17 -45.98
N VAL A 41 -58.76 8.96 -44.92
CA VAL A 41 -57.57 9.68 -44.48
C VAL A 41 -57.21 9.23 -43.07
N VAL A 42 -55.93 8.94 -42.87
CA VAL A 42 -55.32 8.79 -41.55
C VAL A 42 -54.20 9.82 -41.46
N TYR A 43 -54.40 10.83 -40.62
CA TYR A 43 -53.44 11.90 -40.36
C TYR A 43 -52.68 11.58 -39.08
N ASP A 44 -51.36 11.48 -39.18
CA ASP A 44 -50.48 11.26 -38.04
C ASP A 44 -50.11 12.61 -37.41
N LEU A 45 -50.52 12.81 -36.16
CA LEU A 45 -50.27 14.05 -35.42
C LEU A 45 -48.76 14.33 -35.22
N ASP A 46 -47.92 13.28 -35.28
CA ASP A 46 -46.47 13.37 -35.08
C ASP A 46 -45.66 13.62 -36.35
N GLY A 47 -46.29 13.76 -37.51
CA GLY A 47 -45.55 14.19 -38.69
C GLY A 47 -45.07 13.05 -39.61
N GLN A 48 -45.28 11.78 -39.27
CA GLN A 48 -44.48 10.71 -39.89
C GLN A 48 -45.24 9.80 -40.86
N ASN A 49 -46.45 9.35 -40.51
CA ASN A 49 -47.14 8.29 -41.25
C ASN A 49 -48.55 8.68 -41.70
N ASP A 50 -48.65 9.76 -42.48
CA ASP A 50 -49.91 10.13 -43.12
C ASP A 50 -50.28 9.11 -44.21
N LEU A 51 -51.57 8.80 -44.30
CA LEU A 51 -52.12 7.92 -45.31
C LEU A 51 -53.40 8.54 -45.87
N CYS A 52 -53.53 8.52 -47.19
CA CYS A 52 -54.77 8.82 -47.86
C CYS A 52 -54.89 7.90 -49.07
N LEU A 53 -56.09 7.39 -49.33
CA LEU A 53 -56.35 6.45 -50.44
C LEU A 53 -56.44 7.14 -51.81
N CYS A 54 -56.47 8.47 -51.87
CA CYS A 54 -56.57 9.17 -53.14
C CYS A 54 -55.31 9.06 -54.00
N ASP A 55 -55.51 9.07 -55.32
CA ASP A 55 -54.45 8.92 -56.32
C ASP A 55 -53.28 9.89 -56.13
N VAL A 56 -53.56 11.13 -55.75
CA VAL A 56 -52.55 12.19 -55.57
C VAL A 56 -51.59 11.81 -54.45
N PHE A 57 -52.13 11.39 -53.29
CA PHE A 57 -51.32 10.99 -52.15
C PHE A 57 -50.61 9.66 -52.43
N GLN A 58 -51.26 8.71 -53.10
CA GLN A 58 -50.65 7.44 -53.45
C GLN A 58 -49.43 7.60 -54.36
N ARG A 59 -49.41 8.64 -55.22
CA ARG A 59 -48.27 8.95 -56.10
C ARG A 59 -47.14 9.70 -55.40
N ASN A 60 -47.45 10.72 -54.60
CA ASN A 60 -46.41 11.59 -54.02
C ASN A 60 -46.02 11.22 -52.58
N LYS A 61 -46.86 10.43 -51.89
CA LYS A 61 -46.74 10.00 -50.49
C LYS A 61 -46.45 11.15 -49.51
N ARG A 62 -46.89 12.36 -49.83
CA ARG A 62 -46.52 13.60 -49.11
C ARG A 62 -47.70 14.51 -48.80
N TYR A 63 -48.60 14.75 -49.76
CA TYR A 63 -49.72 15.67 -49.56
C TYR A 63 -50.85 15.43 -50.57
N CYS A 64 -52.06 15.77 -50.17
CA CYS A 64 -53.22 15.88 -51.04
C CYS A 64 -54.25 16.86 -50.44
N GLN A 65 -55.28 17.20 -51.19
CA GLN A 65 -56.38 18.05 -50.72
C GLN A 65 -57.08 17.47 -49.47
N HIS A 66 -57.17 16.15 -49.33
CA HIS A 66 -57.81 15.51 -48.17
C HIS A 66 -56.97 15.66 -46.89
N ILE A 67 -55.64 15.47 -46.97
CA ILE A 67 -54.72 15.75 -45.87
C ILE A 67 -54.78 17.24 -45.49
N ALA A 68 -54.89 18.12 -46.48
CA ALA A 68 -55.04 19.56 -46.23
C ALA A 68 -56.37 19.91 -45.54
N ALA A 69 -57.47 19.23 -45.87
CA ALA A 69 -58.77 19.39 -45.19
C ALA A 69 -58.71 18.98 -43.71
N VAL A 70 -58.00 17.88 -43.41
CA VAL A 70 -57.73 17.46 -42.03
C VAL A 70 -56.88 18.49 -41.28
N GLU A 71 -55.87 19.10 -41.92
CA GLU A 71 -55.12 20.21 -41.30
C GLU A 71 -56.01 21.41 -41.00
N GLU A 72 -56.98 21.71 -41.85
CA GLU A 72 -57.90 22.82 -41.64
C GLU A 72 -58.91 22.53 -40.52
N TYR A 73 -59.36 21.29 -40.39
CA TYR A 73 -60.12 20.82 -39.22
C TYR A 73 -59.31 20.98 -37.93
N LEU A 74 -58.06 20.53 -37.90
CA LEU A 74 -57.19 20.60 -36.71
C LEU A 74 -56.84 22.04 -36.30
N LYS A 75 -56.83 23.00 -37.23
CA LYS A 75 -56.65 24.43 -36.90
C LYS A 75 -57.88 25.06 -36.26
N LYS A 76 -59.07 24.51 -36.54
CA LYS A 76 -60.36 25.03 -36.05
C LYS A 76 -60.90 24.24 -34.85
N ALA A 77 -60.39 23.04 -34.59
CA ALA A 77 -60.68 22.22 -33.41
C ALA A 77 -59.78 22.61 -32.21
N ASP A 78 -60.32 22.46 -31.01
CA ASP A 78 -59.74 22.96 -29.75
C ASP A 78 -58.37 22.31 -29.43
N ILE A 79 -57.31 23.11 -29.41
CA ILE A 79 -55.90 22.65 -29.40
C ILE A 79 -55.50 22.01 -28.05
N GLU A 80 -56.18 22.37 -26.94
CA GLU A 80 -55.82 21.94 -25.59
C GLU A 80 -56.03 20.43 -25.35
N ALA A 81 -57.12 19.84 -25.87
CA ALA A 81 -57.42 18.42 -25.67
C ALA A 81 -56.38 17.50 -26.34
N VAL A 82 -55.82 17.93 -27.48
CA VAL A 82 -54.81 17.16 -28.23
C VAL A 82 -53.45 17.20 -27.52
N GLU A 83 -53.11 18.31 -26.85
CA GLU A 83 -51.87 18.42 -26.08
C GLU A 83 -51.90 17.61 -24.78
N GLU A 84 -53.05 17.51 -24.10
CA GLU A 84 -53.20 16.68 -22.90
C GLU A 84 -53.10 15.18 -23.21
N GLU A 85 -53.74 14.70 -24.28
CA GLU A 85 -53.58 13.30 -24.73
C GLU A 85 -52.14 12.98 -25.11
N LYS A 86 -51.43 13.92 -25.74
CA LYS A 86 -50.02 13.74 -26.09
C LYS A 86 -49.14 13.57 -24.85
N LYS A 87 -49.32 14.41 -23.83
CA LYS A 87 -48.58 14.29 -22.56
C LYS A 87 -48.90 13.00 -21.80
N ALA A 88 -50.17 12.60 -21.77
CA ALA A 88 -50.58 11.35 -21.14
C ALA A 88 -49.94 10.12 -21.83
N TYR A 89 -49.92 10.12 -23.17
CA TYR A 89 -49.28 9.06 -23.95
C TYR A 89 -47.76 9.03 -23.77
N GLU A 90 -47.09 10.19 -23.76
CA GLU A 90 -45.65 10.28 -23.49
C GLU A 90 -45.29 9.72 -22.10
N ALA A 91 -46.07 10.07 -21.06
CA ALA A 91 -45.89 9.54 -19.71
C ALA A 91 -46.13 8.02 -19.61
N GLU A 92 -47.09 7.47 -20.37
CA GLU A 92 -47.38 6.04 -20.39
C GLU A 92 -46.31 5.25 -21.15
N VAL A 93 -45.76 5.80 -22.23
CA VAL A 93 -44.61 5.24 -22.95
C VAL A 93 -43.36 5.22 -22.07
N GLU A 94 -43.11 6.28 -21.31
CA GLU A 94 -41.97 6.37 -20.40
C GLU A 94 -42.09 5.37 -19.24
N LYS A 95 -43.28 5.27 -18.64
CA LYS A 95 -43.59 4.25 -17.63
C LYS A 95 -43.47 2.82 -18.17
N SER A 96 -43.87 2.58 -19.42
CA SER A 96 -43.71 1.28 -20.08
C SER A 96 -42.24 0.92 -20.28
N LYS A 97 -41.41 1.88 -20.71
CA LYS A 97 -39.95 1.69 -20.82
C LYS A 97 -39.30 1.41 -19.46
N GLU A 98 -39.71 2.12 -18.41
CA GLU A 98 -39.22 1.90 -17.04
C GLU A 98 -39.62 0.51 -16.51
N LEU A 99 -40.86 0.09 -16.74
CA LEU A 99 -41.35 -1.24 -16.39
C LEU A 99 -40.62 -2.33 -17.18
N GLN A 100 -40.34 -2.11 -18.46
CA GLN A 100 -39.56 -3.04 -19.28
C GLN A 100 -38.11 -3.13 -18.78
N ALA A 101 -37.45 -2.01 -18.46
CA ALA A 101 -36.11 -2.02 -17.86
C ALA A 101 -36.10 -2.73 -16.49
N SER A 102 -37.16 -2.56 -15.68
CA SER A 102 -37.35 -3.23 -14.40
C SER A 102 -37.57 -4.73 -14.57
N ALA A 103 -38.37 -5.14 -15.57
CA ALA A 103 -38.59 -6.54 -15.91
C ALA A 103 -37.31 -7.19 -16.47
N ASP A 104 -36.55 -6.49 -17.31
CA ASP A 104 -35.24 -6.93 -17.82
C ASP A 104 -34.22 -7.08 -16.68
N PHE A 105 -34.23 -6.17 -15.71
CA PHE A 105 -33.43 -6.29 -14.49
C PHE A 105 -33.83 -7.54 -13.69
N LEU A 106 -35.12 -7.73 -13.41
CA LEU A 106 -35.61 -8.89 -12.68
C LEU A 106 -35.35 -10.20 -13.43
N ALA A 107 -35.47 -10.21 -14.75
CA ALA A 107 -35.13 -11.34 -15.59
C ALA A 107 -33.63 -11.69 -15.48
N LYS A 108 -32.73 -10.69 -15.52
CA LYS A 108 -31.28 -10.89 -15.34
C LYS A 108 -30.91 -11.37 -13.93
N VAL A 109 -31.59 -10.86 -12.90
CA VAL A 109 -31.39 -11.29 -11.50
C VAL A 109 -31.88 -12.72 -11.29
N ASN A 110 -32.98 -13.09 -11.94
CA ASN A 110 -33.59 -14.42 -11.84
C ASN A 110 -33.13 -15.39 -12.94
N GLU A 111 -32.12 -15.05 -13.75
CA GLU A 111 -31.51 -16.01 -14.69
C GLU A 111 -30.96 -17.21 -13.89
N ASP A 112 -31.23 -18.44 -14.33
CA ASP A 112 -30.78 -19.68 -13.69
C ASP A 112 -29.25 -19.82 -13.52
N LYS A 113 -28.46 -18.86 -14.02
CA LYS A 113 -27.02 -18.71 -13.73
C LYS A 113 -26.71 -18.64 -12.23
N TRP A 114 -27.65 -18.17 -11.41
CA TRP A 114 -27.50 -18.09 -9.96
C TRP A 114 -27.99 -19.35 -9.23
N ALA A 115 -28.78 -20.21 -9.90
CA ALA A 115 -29.46 -21.35 -9.32
C ALA A 115 -28.72 -22.68 -9.58
N ASN A 116 -27.70 -22.96 -8.76
CA ASN A 116 -27.38 -24.30 -8.24
C ASN A 116 -27.18 -25.50 -9.22
N GLN A 117 -26.73 -25.28 -10.46
CA GLN A 117 -26.08 -26.33 -11.28
C GLN A 117 -24.76 -25.88 -11.91
N SER A 118 -24.02 -25.02 -11.21
CA SER A 118 -22.69 -24.60 -11.66
C SER A 118 -21.68 -25.74 -11.47
N GLU A 119 -21.13 -26.21 -12.59
CA GLU A 119 -20.04 -27.18 -12.65
C GLU A 119 -18.88 -26.70 -11.77
N LYS A 120 -18.50 -27.45 -10.74
CA LYS A 120 -17.43 -27.03 -9.82
C LYS A 120 -16.09 -27.01 -10.55
N MET A 121 -15.32 -25.95 -10.35
CA MET A 121 -14.04 -25.72 -11.00
C MET A 121 -12.91 -25.79 -9.97
N ILE A 122 -11.73 -26.22 -10.42
CA ILE A 122 -10.50 -26.24 -9.65
C ILE A 122 -9.45 -25.47 -10.44
N LEU A 123 -8.77 -24.55 -9.78
CA LEU A 123 -7.61 -23.85 -10.31
C LEU A 123 -6.36 -24.65 -9.94
N GLU A 124 -5.58 -25.03 -10.94
CA GLU A 124 -4.26 -25.63 -10.75
C GLU A 124 -3.18 -24.61 -11.09
N VAL A 125 -2.10 -24.65 -10.33
CA VAL A 125 -0.99 -23.70 -10.45
C VAL A 125 0.30 -24.46 -10.78
N GLU A 126 0.92 -24.10 -11.89
CA GLU A 126 2.25 -24.57 -12.25
C GLU A 126 3.27 -23.44 -12.06
N VAL A 127 4.26 -23.66 -11.20
CA VAL A 127 5.32 -22.69 -10.90
C VAL A 127 6.63 -23.19 -11.48
N SER A 128 7.31 -22.37 -12.27
CA SER A 128 8.60 -22.72 -12.86
C SER A 128 9.55 -21.54 -12.93
N ASP A 129 10.85 -21.81 -12.83
CA ASP A 129 11.85 -20.83 -13.20
C ASP A 129 12.08 -20.80 -14.72
N PRO A 130 12.20 -19.60 -15.33
CA PRO A 130 12.23 -19.43 -16.78
C PRO A 130 13.57 -19.82 -17.40
N ARG A 131 14.59 -20.24 -16.63
CA ARG A 131 15.95 -20.54 -17.12
C ARG A 131 15.97 -21.57 -18.26
N LEU A 132 14.92 -22.39 -18.38
CA LEU A 132 14.74 -23.39 -19.45
C LEU A 132 13.59 -23.08 -20.40
N MET A 133 12.87 -21.97 -20.19
CA MET A 133 11.74 -21.59 -21.03
C MET A 133 12.24 -20.66 -22.13
N GLU A 134 12.56 -21.22 -23.31
CA GLU A 134 12.97 -20.49 -24.54
C GLU A 134 12.08 -19.29 -24.90
N SER A 135 10.87 -19.26 -24.33
CA SER A 135 9.85 -18.25 -24.61
C SER A 135 9.90 -16.96 -23.79
N PHE A 136 10.88 -16.78 -22.91
CA PHE A 136 11.10 -15.50 -22.22
C PHE A 136 12.29 -14.78 -22.84
N TYR A 137 12.01 -13.71 -23.60
CA TYR A 137 13.04 -12.85 -24.21
C TYR A 137 13.76 -11.92 -23.21
N TYR A 138 13.33 -11.88 -21.95
CA TYR A 138 13.88 -11.01 -20.92
C TYR A 138 14.81 -11.77 -19.98
N SER A 139 16.02 -11.21 -19.81
CA SER A 139 16.99 -11.58 -18.79
C SER A 139 16.42 -11.30 -17.41
N GLY A 140 16.29 -12.33 -16.57
CA GLY A 140 15.95 -12.20 -15.16
C GLY A 140 15.67 -13.55 -14.52
N ASN A 141 16.11 -13.74 -13.28
CA ASN A 141 15.73 -14.91 -12.49
C ASN A 141 14.45 -14.57 -11.72
N PHE A 142 13.33 -15.19 -12.06
CA PHE A 142 12.03 -15.00 -11.38
C PHE A 142 11.27 -16.32 -11.36
N LEU A 143 10.16 -16.37 -10.61
CA LEU A 143 9.22 -17.50 -10.70
C LEU A 143 8.03 -17.10 -11.59
N ALA A 144 7.72 -17.97 -12.55
CA ALA A 144 6.58 -17.81 -13.44
C ALA A 144 5.46 -18.77 -13.03
N PHE A 145 4.26 -18.22 -12.88
CA PHE A 145 3.05 -18.94 -12.55
C PHE A 145 2.22 -19.13 -13.83
N THR A 146 1.87 -20.38 -14.10
CA THR A 146 0.95 -20.79 -15.17
C THR A 146 -0.32 -21.32 -14.53
N PHE A 147 -1.46 -20.81 -14.95
CA PHE A 147 -2.75 -21.24 -14.41
C PHE A 147 -3.45 -22.22 -15.35
N LYS A 148 -4.05 -23.26 -14.77
CA LYS A 148 -4.90 -24.21 -15.48
C LYS A 148 -6.24 -24.31 -14.77
N ILE A 149 -7.30 -24.48 -15.53
CA ILE A 149 -8.64 -24.71 -15.01
C ILE A 149 -9.05 -26.14 -15.31
N ARG A 150 -9.55 -26.84 -14.30
CA ARG A 150 -10.11 -28.19 -14.42
C ARG A 150 -11.54 -28.17 -13.91
N LEU A 151 -12.43 -28.77 -14.69
CA LEU A 151 -13.81 -29.01 -14.27
C LEU A 151 -13.82 -30.28 -13.42
N SER A 152 -14.55 -30.27 -12.31
CA SER A 152 -14.69 -31.43 -11.43
C SER A 152 -15.24 -32.68 -12.14
N THR A 153 -15.98 -32.49 -13.22
CA THR A 153 -16.54 -33.51 -14.11
C THR A 153 -15.53 -34.06 -15.12
N MET A 154 -14.39 -33.38 -15.31
CA MET A 154 -13.37 -33.71 -16.31
C MET A 154 -12.03 -34.04 -15.66
N SER A 155 -11.30 -35.00 -16.22
CA SER A 155 -9.94 -35.32 -15.75
C SER A 155 -8.86 -34.40 -16.31
N ARG A 156 -9.15 -33.68 -17.41
CA ARG A 156 -8.18 -32.87 -18.13
C ARG A 156 -8.21 -31.41 -17.65
N SER A 157 -7.03 -30.88 -17.37
CA SER A 157 -6.82 -29.46 -17.07
C SER A 157 -6.51 -28.68 -18.35
N TYR A 158 -7.05 -27.47 -18.45
CA TYR A 158 -6.89 -26.58 -19.60
C TYR A 158 -6.12 -25.35 -19.20
N ILE A 159 -5.08 -25.00 -19.96
CA ILE A 159 -4.23 -23.87 -19.61
C ILE A 159 -4.91 -22.55 -19.97
N ILE A 160 -4.96 -21.64 -19.00
CA ILE A 160 -5.42 -20.26 -19.21
C ILE A 160 -4.39 -19.55 -20.09
N LYS A 161 -4.80 -19.13 -21.29
CA LYS A 161 -3.89 -18.51 -22.28
C LYS A 161 -3.65 -17.03 -22.03
N ASP A 162 -4.67 -16.36 -21.53
CA ASP A 162 -4.68 -14.93 -21.24
C ASP A 162 -5.24 -14.76 -19.83
N ILE A 163 -4.33 -14.69 -18.86
CA ILE A 163 -4.64 -14.47 -17.45
C ILE A 163 -5.32 -13.10 -17.23
N PRO A 164 -4.81 -11.99 -17.81
CA PRO A 164 -5.48 -10.67 -17.75
C PRO A 164 -6.96 -10.71 -18.15
N HIS A 165 -7.29 -11.34 -19.28
CA HIS A 165 -8.66 -11.49 -19.75
C HIS A 165 -9.49 -12.36 -18.79
N PHE A 166 -8.93 -13.48 -18.32
CA PHE A 166 -9.57 -14.36 -17.34
C PHE A 166 -9.93 -13.62 -16.05
N VAL A 167 -9.00 -12.84 -15.48
CA VAL A 167 -9.25 -12.01 -14.27
C VAL A 167 -10.35 -10.99 -14.54
N THR A 168 -10.36 -10.35 -15.72
CA THR A 168 -11.39 -9.37 -16.10
C THR A 168 -12.79 -10.02 -16.16
N LEU A 169 -12.89 -11.23 -16.71
CA LEU A 169 -14.14 -11.99 -16.74
C LEU A 169 -14.56 -12.42 -15.34
N LEU A 170 -13.62 -12.88 -14.51
CA LEU A 170 -13.90 -13.29 -13.12
C LEU A 170 -14.45 -12.12 -12.29
N ARG A 171 -13.91 -10.89 -12.44
CA ARG A 171 -14.45 -9.69 -11.76
C ARG A 171 -15.91 -9.40 -12.13
N LYS A 172 -16.30 -9.71 -13.37
CA LYS A 172 -17.61 -9.36 -13.93
C LYS A 172 -18.62 -10.50 -13.90
N GLY A 173 -18.24 -11.69 -13.41
CA GLY A 173 -19.09 -12.88 -13.52
C GLY A 173 -19.30 -13.34 -14.96
N GLY A 174 -18.33 -13.14 -15.84
CA GLY A 174 -18.43 -13.39 -17.28
C GLY A 174 -18.31 -14.86 -17.67
N THR A 175 -18.56 -15.15 -18.94
CA THR A 175 -18.37 -16.48 -19.53
C THR A 175 -16.96 -16.66 -20.10
N TYR A 176 -16.35 -17.81 -19.85
CA TYR A 176 -15.01 -18.19 -20.30
C TYR A 176 -15.05 -19.47 -21.12
N LEU A 177 -14.32 -19.50 -22.24
CA LEU A 177 -14.22 -20.68 -23.10
C LEU A 177 -13.06 -21.57 -22.64
N ILE A 178 -13.40 -22.76 -22.14
CA ILE A 178 -12.45 -23.82 -21.81
C ILE A 178 -12.26 -24.73 -23.03
N GLY A 179 -10.99 -24.93 -23.39
CA GLY A 179 -10.63 -25.72 -24.56
C GLY A 179 -11.06 -25.04 -25.86
N SER A 180 -11.87 -25.72 -26.66
CA SER A 180 -12.36 -25.24 -27.96
C SER A 180 -13.88 -25.01 -28.02
N SER A 181 -14.65 -25.50 -27.05
CA SER A 181 -16.12 -25.52 -27.17
C SER A 181 -16.90 -25.46 -25.86
N HIS A 182 -16.27 -25.48 -24.68
CA HIS A 182 -16.99 -25.55 -23.40
C HIS A 182 -17.02 -24.19 -22.71
N TYR A 183 -18.17 -23.53 -22.67
CA TYR A 183 -18.33 -22.24 -21.99
C TYR A 183 -18.72 -22.46 -20.52
N VAL A 184 -18.03 -21.77 -19.62
CA VAL A 184 -18.35 -21.76 -18.18
C VAL A 184 -18.53 -20.34 -17.66
N THR A 185 -19.37 -20.16 -16.66
CA THR A 185 -19.51 -18.88 -15.97
C THR A 185 -18.51 -18.80 -14.81
N LEU A 186 -17.64 -17.79 -14.86
CA LEU A 186 -16.62 -17.56 -13.84
C LEU A 186 -17.20 -16.80 -12.65
N MET A 187 -17.57 -17.54 -11.59
CA MET A 187 -17.88 -16.97 -10.28
C MET A 187 -16.97 -17.61 -9.24
N LEU A 188 -16.49 -16.84 -8.26
CA LEU A 188 -15.63 -17.36 -7.19
C LEU A 188 -16.29 -18.54 -6.47
N SER A 189 -17.60 -18.46 -6.19
CA SER A 189 -18.37 -19.53 -5.54
C SER A 189 -18.35 -20.87 -6.28
N HIS A 190 -18.03 -20.89 -7.58
CA HIS A 190 -17.94 -22.12 -8.37
C HIS A 190 -16.59 -22.83 -8.24
N PHE A 191 -15.58 -22.16 -7.67
CA PHE A 191 -14.28 -22.75 -7.41
C PHE A 191 -14.24 -23.47 -6.06
N ASP A 192 -13.34 -24.43 -5.88
CA ASP A 192 -13.06 -24.99 -4.55
C ASP A 192 -12.40 -23.94 -3.62
N LYS A 193 -12.37 -24.21 -2.32
CA LYS A 193 -11.99 -23.20 -1.32
C LYS A 193 -10.55 -22.69 -1.51
N ALA A 194 -9.59 -23.56 -1.81
CA ALA A 194 -8.20 -23.16 -2.01
C ALA A 194 -8.05 -22.25 -3.25
N SER A 195 -8.72 -22.62 -4.35
CA SER A 195 -8.80 -21.78 -5.55
C SER A 195 -9.47 -20.44 -5.30
N GLN A 196 -10.53 -20.39 -4.48
CA GLN A 196 -11.19 -19.13 -4.11
C GLN A 196 -10.24 -18.19 -3.38
N ASP A 197 -9.46 -18.69 -2.42
CA ASP A 197 -8.55 -17.88 -1.63
C ASP A 197 -7.42 -17.32 -2.52
N PHE A 198 -6.84 -18.15 -3.39
CA PHE A 198 -5.84 -17.73 -4.37
C PHE A 198 -6.40 -16.70 -5.38
N LEU A 199 -7.57 -16.96 -5.95
CA LEU A 199 -8.20 -16.06 -6.92
C LEU A 199 -8.60 -14.72 -6.28
N SER A 200 -9.06 -14.74 -5.03
CA SER A 200 -9.38 -13.51 -4.29
C SER A 200 -8.13 -12.66 -4.10
N TYR A 201 -7.00 -13.29 -3.75
CA TYR A 201 -5.72 -12.59 -3.68
C TYR A 201 -5.27 -12.06 -5.05
N LEU A 202 -5.35 -12.88 -6.11
CA LEU A 202 -5.01 -12.47 -7.47
C LEU A 202 -5.84 -11.25 -7.92
N LEU A 203 -7.15 -11.24 -7.62
CA LEU A 203 -8.04 -10.11 -7.88
C LEU A 203 -7.68 -8.86 -7.07
N LYS A 204 -7.12 -9.00 -5.87
CA LYS A 204 -6.67 -7.88 -5.05
C LYS A 204 -5.41 -7.22 -5.62
N ILE A 205 -4.45 -8.02 -6.10
CA ILE A 205 -3.16 -7.52 -6.59
C ILE A 205 -3.15 -7.15 -8.08
N THR A 206 -4.09 -7.68 -8.87
CA THR A 206 -4.18 -7.37 -10.29
C THR A 206 -4.79 -5.98 -10.46
N PRO A 207 -4.15 -5.05 -11.20
CA PRO A 207 -4.69 -3.70 -11.40
C PRO A 207 -5.99 -3.71 -12.22
N SER A 208 -6.59 -2.53 -12.39
CA SER A 208 -7.75 -2.34 -13.26
C SER A 208 -7.41 -2.65 -14.72
N HIS A 209 -8.42 -2.88 -15.56
CA HIS A 209 -8.19 -3.21 -16.99
C HIS A 209 -7.41 -2.11 -17.73
N GLU A 210 -7.64 -0.85 -17.40
CA GLU A 210 -6.98 0.31 -18.02
C GLU A 210 -5.49 0.38 -17.66
N GLU A 211 -5.15 0.02 -16.42
CA GLU A 211 -3.78 0.01 -15.91
C GLU A 211 -3.03 -1.30 -16.18
N MET A 212 -3.73 -2.33 -16.67
CA MET A 212 -3.18 -3.67 -16.90
C MET A 212 -2.09 -3.68 -17.99
N ALA A 213 -2.09 -2.70 -18.90
CA ALA A 213 -1.04 -2.52 -19.90
C ALA A 213 0.25 -1.89 -19.33
N LEU A 214 0.18 -1.27 -18.14
CA LEU A 214 1.31 -0.59 -17.49
C LEU A 214 2.04 -1.48 -16.49
N THR A 215 1.51 -2.68 -16.19
CA THR A 215 2.11 -3.62 -15.25
C THR A 215 2.98 -4.67 -15.94
N ASN A 216 4.06 -5.06 -15.25
CA ASN A 216 4.93 -6.18 -15.66
C ASN A 216 4.57 -7.52 -15.01
N LEU A 217 3.43 -7.58 -14.33
CA LEU A 217 2.91 -8.79 -13.66
C LEU A 217 2.55 -9.90 -14.65
N PHE A 218 2.20 -9.56 -15.90
CA PHE A 218 1.79 -10.55 -16.89
C PHE A 218 2.73 -10.52 -18.09
N ARG A 219 3.34 -11.66 -18.40
CA ARG A 219 4.37 -11.78 -19.45
C ARG A 219 3.92 -12.71 -20.56
N LYS A 220 4.55 -12.56 -21.73
CA LYS A 220 4.25 -13.32 -22.96
C LYS A 220 2.76 -13.28 -23.29
N LEU A 221 2.25 -12.07 -23.58
CA LEU A 221 0.84 -11.83 -23.94
C LEU A 221 -0.15 -12.36 -22.89
N GLY A 222 0.15 -12.17 -21.60
CA GLY A 222 -0.76 -12.59 -20.54
C GLY A 222 -0.69 -14.06 -20.15
N ARG A 223 0.23 -14.84 -20.74
CA ARG A 223 0.33 -16.28 -20.51
C ARG A 223 0.86 -16.65 -19.12
N TYR A 224 1.78 -15.86 -18.60
CA TYR A 224 2.45 -16.13 -17.34
C TYR A 224 2.23 -14.98 -16.37
N PHE A 225 1.91 -15.32 -15.14
CA PHE A 225 1.90 -14.38 -14.03
C PHE A 225 3.26 -14.42 -13.34
N VAL A 226 3.91 -13.26 -13.25
CA VAL A 226 5.23 -13.07 -12.64
C VAL A 226 5.08 -12.00 -11.56
N PRO A 227 4.92 -12.40 -10.29
CA PRO A 227 4.73 -11.44 -9.20
C PRO A 227 5.99 -10.63 -8.94
N HIS A 228 5.84 -9.48 -8.28
CA HIS A 228 6.97 -8.81 -7.62
C HIS A 228 7.43 -9.62 -6.39
N ALA A 229 8.70 -9.50 -6.00
CA ALA A 229 9.28 -10.27 -4.90
C ALA A 229 8.46 -10.19 -3.60
N GLY A 230 8.04 -8.98 -3.22
CA GLY A 230 7.24 -8.76 -2.01
C GLY A 230 5.86 -9.44 -1.99
N LEU A 231 5.31 -9.84 -3.14
CA LEU A 231 4.04 -10.58 -3.22
C LEU A 231 4.23 -12.10 -3.13
N LEU A 232 5.46 -12.58 -3.32
CA LEU A 232 5.76 -13.98 -3.48
C LEU A 232 5.49 -14.81 -2.21
N PRO A 233 5.81 -14.36 -0.98
CA PRO A 233 5.57 -15.18 0.21
C PRO A 233 4.10 -15.56 0.39
N GLU A 234 3.20 -14.59 0.25
CA GLU A 234 1.75 -14.82 0.36
C GLU A 234 1.24 -15.71 -0.80
N LEU A 235 1.72 -15.50 -2.02
CA LEU A 235 1.37 -16.34 -3.17
C LEU A 235 1.80 -17.80 -2.99
N LEU A 236 3.02 -18.01 -2.51
CA LEU A 236 3.56 -19.35 -2.27
C LEU A 236 2.78 -20.04 -1.15
N ALA A 237 2.45 -19.33 -0.06
CA ALA A 237 1.61 -19.86 1.01
C ALA A 237 0.22 -20.30 0.50
N LEU A 238 -0.42 -19.50 -0.35
CA LEU A 238 -1.69 -19.85 -0.99
C LEU A 238 -1.54 -21.05 -1.95
N THR A 239 -0.43 -21.11 -2.69
CA THR A 239 -0.15 -22.18 -3.66
C THR A 239 0.00 -23.55 -2.98
N VAL A 240 0.59 -23.63 -1.78
CA VAL A 240 0.74 -24.90 -1.04
C VAL A 240 -0.60 -25.56 -0.72
N ALA A 241 -1.66 -24.77 -0.53
CA ALA A 241 -3.00 -25.28 -0.25
C ALA A 241 -3.76 -25.77 -1.49
N MET A 242 -3.20 -25.57 -2.69
CA MET A 242 -3.83 -25.89 -3.98
C MET A 242 -3.28 -27.17 -4.60
N ASP A 243 -3.91 -27.60 -5.70
CA ASP A 243 -3.33 -28.57 -6.62
C ASP A 243 -2.24 -27.87 -7.45
N PHE A 244 -0.99 -28.02 -7.01
CA PHE A 244 0.16 -27.33 -7.61
C PHE A 244 1.24 -28.29 -8.10
N SER A 245 1.98 -27.83 -9.10
CA SER A 245 3.23 -28.45 -9.53
C SER A 245 4.32 -27.40 -9.61
N MET A 246 5.46 -27.61 -8.97
CA MET A 246 6.58 -26.69 -9.01
C MET A 246 7.84 -27.37 -9.57
N LYS A 247 8.57 -26.65 -10.41
CA LYS A 247 9.88 -27.06 -10.92
C LYS A 247 10.88 -25.91 -10.79
N ILE A 248 12.05 -26.23 -10.26
CA ILE A 248 13.14 -25.29 -10.09
C ILE A 248 14.41 -25.93 -10.66
N SER A 249 15.01 -25.32 -11.69
CA SER A 249 16.14 -25.89 -12.44
C SER A 249 15.86 -27.33 -12.92
N ASP A 250 14.65 -27.55 -13.48
CA ASP A 250 14.07 -28.86 -13.89
C ASP A 250 13.90 -29.91 -12.77
N LYS A 251 14.20 -29.57 -11.52
CA LYS A 251 13.97 -30.44 -10.38
C LYS A 251 12.56 -30.21 -9.83
N PRO A 252 11.75 -31.26 -9.66
CA PRO A 252 10.42 -31.11 -9.07
C PRO A 252 10.53 -30.74 -7.59
N VAL A 253 9.75 -29.74 -7.17
CA VAL A 253 9.64 -29.30 -5.78
C VAL A 253 8.26 -29.69 -5.28
N ARG A 254 8.21 -30.64 -4.33
CA ARG A 254 6.96 -31.19 -3.79
C ARG A 254 6.54 -30.56 -2.48
N TYR A 255 7.51 -30.07 -1.73
CA TYR A 255 7.32 -29.37 -0.48
C TYR A 255 8.32 -28.22 -0.44
N PHE A 256 7.91 -27.12 0.18
CA PHE A 256 8.78 -26.02 0.48
C PHE A 256 8.26 -25.22 1.68
N SER A 257 9.12 -24.36 2.23
CA SER A 257 8.75 -23.34 3.21
C SER A 257 9.18 -21.97 2.71
N VAL A 258 8.55 -20.92 3.23
CA VAL A 258 8.95 -19.54 2.97
C VAL A 258 9.24 -18.88 4.30
N LEU A 259 10.47 -18.41 4.47
CA LEU A 259 10.97 -17.87 5.74
C LEU A 259 11.77 -16.59 5.47
N PRO A 260 11.79 -15.61 6.38
CA PRO A 260 12.85 -14.61 6.35
C PRO A 260 14.20 -15.30 6.54
N LEU A 261 15.26 -14.77 5.94
CA LEU A 261 16.62 -15.21 6.27
C LEU A 261 16.97 -14.71 7.66
N ASP A 262 17.31 -15.63 8.57
CA ASP A 262 17.72 -15.32 9.94
C ASP A 262 19.21 -15.66 10.17
N ASP A 263 19.66 -15.46 11.41
CA ASP A 263 21.06 -15.62 11.86
C ASP A 263 21.59 -17.07 11.76
N GLU A 264 20.76 -18.02 11.32
CA GLU A 264 21.15 -19.43 11.07
C GLU A 264 21.10 -19.80 9.58
N GLY A 265 20.98 -18.81 8.70
CA GLY A 265 20.93 -19.03 7.26
C GLY A 265 22.18 -19.75 6.73
N ASP A 266 22.04 -20.96 6.19
CA ASP A 266 23.17 -21.76 5.64
C ASP A 266 23.53 -21.36 4.19
N LEU A 267 23.50 -20.06 3.86
CA LEU A 267 23.82 -19.60 2.49
C LEU A 267 25.34 -19.43 2.28
N TYR A 268 26.03 -18.97 3.31
CA TYR A 268 27.46 -18.72 3.28
C TYR A 268 28.14 -19.36 4.50
N GLN A 269 29.40 -19.72 4.32
CA GLN A 269 30.30 -20.08 5.41
C GLN A 269 31.50 -19.13 5.37
N PHE A 270 31.70 -18.42 6.46
CA PHE A 270 32.80 -17.48 6.65
C PHE A 270 33.81 -18.09 7.60
N GLU A 271 35.09 -18.09 7.24
CA GLU A 271 36.17 -18.59 8.09
C GLU A 271 37.27 -17.53 8.19
N VAL A 272 37.63 -17.16 9.42
CA VAL A 272 38.68 -16.17 9.69
C VAL A 272 39.94 -16.86 10.20
N LYS A 273 41.04 -16.68 9.48
CA LYS A 273 42.37 -17.20 9.82
C LYS A 273 43.36 -16.05 10.01
N PRO A 274 43.78 -15.74 11.24
CA PRO A 274 44.89 -14.84 11.48
C PRO A 274 46.20 -15.52 11.02
N LEU A 275 46.91 -14.87 10.10
CA LEU A 275 48.25 -15.26 9.64
C LEU A 275 49.29 -14.27 10.19
N ASP A 276 50.58 -14.48 9.93
CA ASP A 276 51.65 -13.67 10.54
C ASP A 276 51.51 -12.17 10.24
N ASP A 277 51.22 -11.79 8.98
CA ASP A 277 51.18 -10.39 8.54
C ASP A 277 49.78 -9.88 8.18
N VAL A 278 48.81 -10.78 8.01
CA VAL A 278 47.46 -10.44 7.54
C VAL A 278 46.40 -11.32 8.19
N ILE A 279 45.16 -10.87 8.16
CA ILE A 279 43.99 -11.67 8.50
C ILE A 279 43.35 -12.15 7.20
N GLU A 280 43.20 -13.46 7.05
CA GLU A 280 42.52 -14.07 5.91
C GLU A 280 41.05 -14.34 6.26
N LEU A 281 40.13 -13.83 5.43
CA LEU A 281 38.73 -14.20 5.43
C LEU A 281 38.46 -15.08 4.21
N THR A 282 38.06 -16.31 4.47
CA THR A 282 37.56 -17.24 3.46
C THR A 282 36.04 -17.20 3.46
N ILE A 283 35.44 -17.01 2.29
CA ILE A 283 33.99 -16.97 2.10
C ILE A 283 33.61 -18.08 1.13
N LYS A 284 32.88 -19.06 1.63
CA LYS A 284 32.37 -20.18 0.84
C LYS A 284 30.88 -20.00 0.60
N GLU A 285 30.51 -19.96 -0.67
CA GLU A 285 29.13 -19.82 -1.11
C GLU A 285 28.50 -21.20 -1.29
N MET A 286 27.42 -21.46 -0.55
CA MET A 286 26.73 -22.74 -0.64
C MET A 286 25.78 -22.73 -1.85
N PRO A 287 25.63 -23.83 -2.62
CA PRO A 287 24.81 -23.83 -3.83
C PRO A 287 23.36 -23.43 -3.56
N HIS A 288 22.88 -22.40 -4.24
CA HIS A 288 21.51 -21.92 -4.11
C HIS A 288 21.04 -21.28 -5.42
N GLN A 289 19.73 -21.04 -5.53
CA GLN A 289 19.16 -20.32 -6.66
C GLN A 289 18.64 -18.95 -6.21
N THR A 290 19.13 -17.90 -6.86
CA THR A 290 18.66 -16.53 -6.64
C THR A 290 17.52 -16.19 -7.58
N PHE A 291 16.52 -15.48 -7.06
CA PHE A 291 15.39 -14.91 -7.79
C PHE A 291 15.20 -13.45 -7.41
N PHE A 292 14.57 -12.68 -8.30
CA PHE A 292 14.22 -11.28 -8.12
C PHE A 292 15.43 -10.46 -7.65
N ASP A 293 16.51 -10.52 -8.44
CA ASP A 293 17.77 -9.80 -8.16
C ASP A 293 18.36 -10.05 -6.76
N GLY A 294 18.06 -11.20 -6.16
CA GLY A 294 18.58 -11.62 -4.86
C GLY A 294 17.60 -11.42 -3.70
N GLU A 295 16.45 -10.79 -3.92
CA GLU A 295 15.43 -10.60 -2.87
C GLU A 295 14.89 -11.94 -2.33
N ILE A 296 14.91 -12.99 -3.17
CA ILE A 296 14.49 -14.34 -2.80
C ILE A 296 15.57 -15.35 -3.15
N ILE A 297 15.91 -16.21 -2.20
CA ILE A 297 16.86 -17.31 -2.37
C ILE A 297 16.19 -18.64 -2.12
N TYR A 298 16.35 -19.59 -3.05
CA TYR A 298 15.88 -20.96 -2.89
C TYR A 298 17.05 -21.90 -2.62
N ARG A 299 16.98 -22.61 -1.48
CA ARG A 299 17.95 -23.62 -1.06
C ARG A 299 17.27 -24.66 -0.18
N ASP A 300 17.55 -25.94 -0.43
CA ASP A 300 17.11 -27.07 0.40
C ASP A 300 15.62 -27.02 0.80
N HIS A 301 14.74 -26.79 -0.19
CA HIS A 301 13.29 -26.67 -0.02
C HIS A 301 12.81 -25.44 0.76
N VAL A 302 13.64 -24.42 0.95
CA VAL A 302 13.25 -23.17 1.60
C VAL A 302 13.44 -22.00 0.63
N PHE A 303 12.44 -21.14 0.55
CA PHE A 303 12.53 -19.80 -0.04
C PHE A 303 12.82 -18.80 1.07
N TYR A 304 14.05 -18.31 1.13
CA TYR A 304 14.48 -17.27 2.03
C TYR A 304 14.16 -15.90 1.44
N GLN A 305 13.50 -15.05 2.22
CA GLN A 305 13.31 -13.64 1.91
C GLN A 305 14.39 -12.82 2.59
N LEU A 306 15.09 -11.99 1.81
CA LEU A 306 16.15 -11.13 2.33
C LEU A 306 15.57 -9.75 2.68
N ASP A 307 16.07 -9.17 3.77
CA ASP A 307 15.87 -7.76 4.06
C ASP A 307 16.82 -6.87 3.25
N ALA A 308 16.66 -5.54 3.38
CA ALA A 308 17.48 -4.58 2.65
C ALA A 308 18.97 -4.62 3.03
N GLU A 309 19.30 -4.88 4.31
CA GLU A 309 20.69 -4.95 4.79
C GLU A 309 21.35 -6.22 4.22
N GLN A 310 20.69 -7.37 4.32
CA GLN A 310 21.10 -8.66 3.77
C GLN A 310 21.33 -8.60 2.26
N LEU A 311 20.41 -7.98 1.51
CA LEU A 311 20.52 -7.81 0.07
C LEU A 311 21.71 -6.92 -0.32
N GLU A 312 21.95 -5.82 0.40
CA GLU A 312 23.10 -4.95 0.16
C GLU A 312 24.42 -5.70 0.35
N ILE A 313 24.53 -6.48 1.43
CA ILE A 313 25.73 -7.28 1.70
C ILE A 313 25.94 -8.35 0.65
N LEU A 314 24.89 -9.07 0.25
CA LEU A 314 24.98 -10.10 -0.79
C LEU A 314 25.47 -9.48 -2.12
N ASN A 315 25.01 -8.27 -2.44
CA ASN A 315 25.49 -7.51 -3.59
C ASN A 315 26.95 -7.03 -3.47
N LEU A 316 27.46 -6.82 -2.25
CA LEU A 316 28.88 -6.55 -2.02
C LEU A 316 29.72 -7.82 -2.14
N LEU A 317 29.29 -8.92 -1.53
CA LEU A 317 29.95 -10.21 -1.58
C LEU A 317 30.08 -10.73 -3.02
N SER A 318 29.03 -10.56 -3.85
CA SER A 318 29.03 -10.99 -5.25
C SER A 318 30.11 -10.33 -6.10
N LYS A 319 30.57 -9.12 -5.72
CA LYS A 319 31.63 -8.35 -6.41
C LYS A 319 33.05 -8.77 -6.02
N VAL A 320 33.21 -9.53 -4.95
CA VAL A 320 34.53 -10.03 -4.53
C VAL A 320 35.02 -11.08 -5.53
N PRO A 321 36.24 -10.97 -6.08
CA PRO A 321 36.76 -11.95 -7.03
C PRO A 321 36.77 -13.38 -6.46
N MET A 322 36.40 -14.35 -7.30
CA MET A 322 36.48 -15.77 -6.95
C MET A 322 37.93 -16.23 -7.08
N THR A 323 38.48 -16.85 -6.03
CA THR A 323 39.82 -17.44 -6.08
C THR A 323 39.76 -18.83 -6.73
N THR A 324 38.73 -19.62 -6.39
CA THR A 324 38.37 -20.89 -7.03
C THR A 324 36.83 -21.04 -7.04
N ASP A 325 36.27 -22.05 -7.72
CA ASP A 325 34.82 -22.26 -7.77
C ASP A 325 34.19 -22.25 -6.37
N ASN A 326 33.25 -21.34 -6.14
CA ASN A 326 32.53 -21.08 -4.89
C ASN A 326 33.36 -20.61 -3.67
N LEU A 327 34.64 -20.29 -3.84
CA LEU A 327 35.51 -19.82 -2.76
C LEU A 327 36.08 -18.44 -3.07
N ARG A 328 35.85 -17.49 -2.17
CA ARG A 328 36.42 -16.14 -2.20
C ARG A 328 37.38 -15.99 -1.03
N MET A 329 38.54 -15.38 -1.28
CA MET A 329 39.53 -15.12 -0.26
C MET A 329 39.86 -13.63 -0.23
N ILE A 330 39.81 -13.03 0.96
CA ILE A 330 40.10 -11.61 1.18
C ILE A 330 41.13 -11.51 2.29
N HIS A 331 42.15 -10.67 2.11
CA HIS A 331 43.16 -10.38 3.11
C HIS A 331 42.96 -8.98 3.68
N PHE A 332 43.10 -8.84 4.99
CA PHE A 332 42.98 -7.60 5.75
C PHE A 332 44.25 -7.36 6.58
N ASP A 333 44.55 -6.09 6.82
CA ASP A 333 45.55 -5.70 7.82
C ASP A 333 45.00 -5.91 9.24
N TYR A 334 45.87 -6.10 10.23
CA TYR A 334 45.47 -6.17 11.64
C TYR A 334 44.84 -4.87 12.15
N ASP A 335 45.16 -3.72 11.55
CA ASP A 335 44.49 -2.45 11.81
C ASP A 335 42.97 -2.49 11.48
N ASP A 336 42.55 -3.40 10.60
CA ASP A 336 41.15 -3.59 10.23
C ASP A 336 40.44 -4.68 11.04
N LYS A 337 41.12 -5.31 12.03
CA LYS A 337 40.57 -6.39 12.88
C LYS A 337 39.17 -6.08 13.42
N ASP A 338 38.98 -4.92 14.03
CA ASP A 338 37.70 -4.55 14.64
C ASP A 338 36.61 -4.23 13.61
N LYS A 339 36.99 -3.71 12.43
CA LYS A 339 36.05 -3.49 11.32
C LYS A 339 35.60 -4.83 10.73
N LEU A 340 36.53 -5.77 10.58
CA LEU A 340 36.22 -7.13 10.17
C LEU A 340 35.30 -7.80 11.19
N ALA A 341 35.63 -7.78 12.47
CA ALA A 341 34.78 -8.34 13.53
C ALA A 341 33.36 -7.75 13.52
N GLN A 342 33.24 -6.44 13.25
CA GLN A 342 31.94 -5.82 13.07
C GLN A 342 31.20 -6.31 11.83
N ALA A 343 31.89 -6.50 10.69
CA ALA A 343 31.31 -7.07 9.49
C ALA A 343 30.86 -8.52 9.72
N LEU A 344 31.61 -9.30 10.51
CA LEU A 344 31.27 -10.68 10.86
C LEU A 344 29.91 -10.80 11.57
N GLN A 345 29.56 -9.88 12.47
CA GLN A 345 28.21 -9.85 13.08
C GLN A 345 27.09 -9.71 12.05
N ILE A 346 27.37 -9.03 10.94
CA ILE A 346 26.41 -8.86 9.86
C ILE A 346 26.40 -10.11 8.97
N PHE A 347 27.56 -10.74 8.76
CA PHE A 347 27.70 -11.98 8.02
C PHE A 347 27.05 -13.18 8.72
N GLU A 348 26.98 -13.18 10.06
CA GLU A 348 26.19 -14.14 10.84
C GLU A 348 24.72 -14.17 10.38
N LYS A 349 24.15 -13.05 9.91
CA LYS A 349 22.80 -13.00 9.35
C LYS A 349 22.61 -13.70 7.99
N LEU A 350 23.71 -14.11 7.35
CA LEU A 350 23.72 -14.73 6.02
C LEU A 350 24.26 -16.16 6.05
N GLY A 351 24.87 -16.58 7.16
CA GLY A 351 25.84 -17.66 7.13
C GLY A 351 26.42 -18.01 8.49
N TYR A 352 27.01 -19.19 8.54
CA TYR A 352 27.84 -19.58 9.67
C TYR A 352 29.18 -18.84 9.64
N VAL A 353 29.57 -18.24 10.76
CA VAL A 353 30.87 -17.59 10.94
C VAL A 353 31.76 -18.40 11.90
N ASP A 354 32.88 -18.88 11.38
CA ASP A 354 33.96 -19.47 12.15
C ASP A 354 35.08 -18.43 12.33
N ALA A 355 35.19 -17.87 13.53
CA ALA A 355 36.21 -16.89 13.84
C ALA A 355 36.85 -17.15 15.22
N PRO A 356 38.18 -16.93 15.37
CA PRO A 356 38.86 -17.02 16.66
C PRO A 356 38.23 -16.10 17.70
N SER A 357 38.38 -16.43 18.99
CA SER A 357 37.82 -15.64 20.10
C SER A 357 38.25 -14.17 20.07
N ALA A 358 39.43 -13.86 19.51
CA ALA A 358 39.93 -12.50 19.34
C ALA A 358 39.04 -11.61 18.45
N PHE A 359 38.22 -12.20 17.56
CA PHE A 359 37.28 -11.50 16.68
C PHE A 359 35.86 -11.42 17.25
N LYS A 360 35.60 -12.10 18.38
CA LYS A 360 34.30 -11.99 19.04
C LYS A 360 34.19 -10.64 19.71
N ILE A 361 33.16 -9.89 19.34
CA ILE A 361 32.89 -8.59 19.96
C ILE A 361 32.31 -8.82 21.34
N ARG A 362 33.00 -8.30 22.36
CA ARG A 362 32.49 -8.33 23.72
C ARG A 362 31.62 -7.08 23.97
N PRO A 363 30.35 -7.23 24.39
CA PRO A 363 29.53 -6.08 24.72
C PRO A 363 30.00 -5.44 26.04
N PHE A 364 29.81 -4.13 26.15
CA PHE A 364 30.04 -3.36 27.38
C PHE A 364 28.83 -2.47 27.70
N LYS A 365 28.71 -2.07 28.97
CA LYS A 365 27.76 -1.07 29.42
C LYS A 365 28.45 0.28 29.58
N PRO A 366 28.03 1.33 28.85
CA PRO A 366 28.59 2.66 29.04
C PRO A 366 28.14 3.23 30.39
N GLN A 367 29.06 3.90 31.08
CA GLN A 367 28.78 4.68 32.28
C GLN A 367 29.21 6.12 32.02
N PHE A 368 28.35 7.06 32.39
CA PHE A 368 28.54 8.50 32.21
C PHE A 368 28.42 9.18 33.57
N ILE A 369 29.50 9.81 34.03
CA ILE A 369 29.54 10.52 35.31
C ILE A 369 29.68 12.00 35.00
N PHE A 370 28.66 12.78 35.37
CA PHE A 370 28.68 14.24 35.24
C PHE A 370 28.99 14.89 36.58
N ASP A 371 29.95 15.81 36.59
CA ASP A 371 30.28 16.61 37.76
C ASP A 371 30.49 18.08 37.40
N LEU A 372 30.25 18.97 38.37
CA LEU A 372 30.42 20.41 38.26
C LEU A 372 31.48 20.90 39.26
N ALA A 373 32.70 21.06 38.77
CA ALA A 373 33.83 21.58 39.54
C ALA A 373 34.50 22.73 38.78
N GLY A 374 33.80 23.86 38.69
CA GLY A 374 34.20 25.02 37.87
C GLY A 374 33.86 24.85 36.37
N PHE A 375 34.11 23.67 35.82
CA PHE A 375 33.63 23.23 34.51
C PHE A 375 32.61 22.11 34.64
N LEU A 376 31.76 21.93 33.62
CA LEU A 376 30.94 20.73 33.50
C LEU A 376 31.84 19.62 32.95
N THR A 377 32.10 18.61 33.76
CA THR A 377 32.93 17.46 33.41
C THR A 377 32.07 16.25 33.09
N LEU A 378 32.55 15.43 32.16
CA LEU A 378 31.97 14.16 31.78
C LEU A 378 33.09 13.11 31.78
N GLN A 379 32.98 12.17 32.71
CA GLN A 379 33.78 10.96 32.72
C GLN A 379 32.99 9.80 32.13
N ILE A 380 33.63 9.05 31.24
CA ILE A 380 33.07 7.91 30.54
C ILE A 380 33.83 6.68 31.01
N ALA A 381 33.11 5.58 31.26
CA ALA A 381 33.72 4.28 31.45
C ALA A 381 32.97 3.23 30.64
N PHE A 382 33.69 2.31 30.02
CA PHE A 382 33.11 1.13 29.37
C PHE A 382 33.23 -0.05 30.33
N ASP A 383 32.10 -0.50 30.87
CA ASP A 383 32.03 -1.57 31.85
C ASP A 383 31.80 -2.92 31.17
N TYR A 384 32.83 -3.79 31.18
CA TYR A 384 32.77 -5.15 30.63
C TYR A 384 32.33 -6.19 31.69
N GLY A 385 32.05 -5.75 32.91
CA GLY A 385 31.62 -6.55 34.07
C GLY A 385 32.77 -7.00 34.99
N ASP A 386 33.88 -7.43 34.41
CA ASP A 386 35.11 -7.85 35.10
C ASP A 386 36.14 -6.71 35.23
N PHE A 387 36.18 -5.80 34.26
CA PHE A 387 37.00 -4.59 34.30
C PHE A 387 36.29 -3.41 33.62
N LYS A 388 36.84 -2.22 33.81
CA LYS A 388 36.37 -0.98 33.18
C LYS A 388 37.47 -0.35 32.36
N ILE A 389 37.11 0.20 31.21
CA ILE A 389 38.00 0.99 30.36
C ILE A 389 37.65 2.46 30.51
N THR A 390 38.67 3.27 30.81
CA THR A 390 38.54 4.71 31.06
C THR A 390 39.49 5.55 30.21
N SER A 391 40.19 4.94 29.24
CA SER A 391 41.06 5.66 28.32
C SER A 391 41.21 4.97 26.97
N PHE A 392 41.59 5.74 25.93
CA PHE A 392 41.91 5.17 24.61
C PHE A 392 43.09 4.19 24.66
N ARG A 393 44.08 4.44 25.53
CA ARG A 393 45.24 3.54 25.66
C ARG A 393 44.85 2.16 26.14
N GLU A 394 43.91 2.09 27.08
CA GLU A 394 43.39 0.82 27.57
C GLU A 394 42.56 0.10 26.48
N LEU A 395 41.79 0.84 25.67
CA LEU A 395 41.08 0.26 24.51
C LEU A 395 42.03 -0.43 23.52
N ASP A 396 43.21 0.16 23.28
CA ASP A 396 44.18 -0.36 22.33
C ASP A 396 44.88 -1.65 22.82
N THR A 397 44.74 -1.98 24.11
CA THR A 397 45.36 -3.17 24.72
C THR A 397 44.43 -4.39 24.80
N LEU A 398 43.19 -4.27 24.32
CA LEU A 398 42.21 -5.35 24.38
C LEU A 398 42.58 -6.52 23.46
N ASP A 399 42.44 -7.74 23.97
CA ASP A 399 42.74 -8.99 23.24
C ASP A 399 41.57 -9.48 22.37
N PHE A 400 40.36 -9.01 22.65
CA PHE A 400 39.14 -9.24 21.86
C PHE A 400 38.81 -8.04 20.95
N SER A 401 37.78 -8.18 20.11
CA SER A 401 37.35 -7.12 19.20
C SER A 401 36.38 -6.14 19.83
N ARG A 402 36.55 -4.86 19.51
CA ARG A 402 35.82 -3.76 20.11
C ARG A 402 34.44 -3.55 19.47
N TYR A 403 33.49 -3.04 20.24
CA TYR A 403 32.15 -2.74 19.71
C TYR A 403 32.08 -1.35 19.04
N LEU A 404 32.76 -1.20 17.90
CA LEU A 404 32.95 0.10 17.22
C LEU A 404 31.66 0.89 16.95
N ARG A 405 30.54 0.20 16.67
CA ARG A 405 29.22 0.84 16.42
C ARG A 405 28.73 1.56 17.67
N LEU A 406 28.84 0.93 18.83
CA LEU A 406 28.43 1.53 20.10
C LEU A 406 29.40 2.64 20.52
N GLU A 407 30.71 2.41 20.40
CA GLU A 407 31.74 3.43 20.66
C GLU A 407 31.51 4.70 19.84
N LYS A 408 31.28 4.55 18.52
CA LYS A 408 30.99 5.67 17.64
C LYS A 408 29.72 6.40 18.07
N ARG A 409 28.64 5.69 18.39
CA ARG A 409 27.38 6.30 18.86
C ARG A 409 27.58 7.11 20.15
N ILE A 410 28.41 6.61 21.06
CA ILE A 410 28.77 7.29 22.30
C ILE A 410 29.58 8.55 22.00
N PHE A 411 30.67 8.47 21.25
CA PHE A 411 31.51 9.64 20.98
C PHE A 411 30.84 10.67 20.06
N ASP A 412 29.95 10.25 19.15
CA ASP A 412 29.07 11.15 18.41
C ASP A 412 28.07 11.85 19.34
N LEU A 413 27.62 11.19 20.42
CA LEU A 413 26.79 11.82 21.47
C LEU A 413 27.58 12.85 22.27
N VAL A 414 28.76 12.47 22.76
CA VAL A 414 29.68 13.37 23.47
C VAL A 414 29.92 14.63 22.65
N LYS A 415 30.28 14.47 21.37
CA LYS A 415 30.55 15.58 20.46
C LYS A 415 29.34 16.48 20.22
N ARG A 416 28.16 15.92 19.93
CA ARG A 416 26.94 16.73 19.68
C ARG A 416 26.42 17.41 20.94
N SER A 417 26.75 16.87 22.12
CA SER A 417 26.42 17.46 23.42
C SER A 417 27.41 18.55 23.87
N GLY A 418 28.35 18.96 23.01
CA GLY A 418 29.25 20.09 23.27
C GLY A 418 30.52 19.74 24.04
N PHE A 419 30.82 18.45 24.23
CA PHE A 419 32.06 17.99 24.84
C PHE A 419 33.09 17.61 23.77
N PRO A 420 34.38 17.91 23.98
CA PRO A 420 35.46 17.27 23.22
C PRO A 420 35.40 15.75 23.32
N VAL A 421 35.78 15.05 22.25
CA VAL A 421 35.82 13.58 22.22
C VAL A 421 36.93 13.07 23.16
N GLY A 422 36.53 12.34 24.20
CA GLY A 422 37.45 11.76 25.18
C GLY A 422 36.70 11.01 26.28
N PHE A 423 37.43 10.17 27.02
CA PHE A 423 36.89 9.48 28.19
C PHE A 423 36.81 10.37 29.44
N ASP A 424 37.68 11.37 29.53
CA ASP A 424 37.63 12.41 30.53
C ASP A 424 37.65 13.74 29.78
N THR A 425 36.55 14.47 29.85
CA THR A 425 36.31 15.65 29.03
C THR A 425 35.50 16.68 29.79
N GLN A 426 35.64 17.94 29.41
CA GLN A 426 34.98 19.04 30.08
C GLN A 426 34.51 20.11 29.09
N THR A 427 33.46 20.80 29.46
CA THR A 427 32.89 21.92 28.72
C THR A 427 32.46 23.04 29.67
N VAL A 428 32.03 24.16 29.11
CA VAL A 428 31.56 25.30 29.88
C VAL A 428 30.28 24.90 30.64
N PRO A 429 30.13 25.28 31.92
CA PRO A 429 28.89 25.04 32.66
C PRO A 429 27.67 25.61 31.93
N PRO A 430 26.55 24.87 31.87
CA PRO A 430 25.33 25.36 31.26
C PRO A 430 24.78 26.56 32.03
N LYS A 431 24.27 27.57 31.34
CA LYS A 431 23.66 28.76 31.95
C LYS A 431 22.28 29.05 31.40
N GLY A 432 21.39 29.55 32.26
CA GLY A 432 20.03 29.92 31.86
C GLY A 432 19.29 28.77 31.19
N GLU A 433 18.78 28.99 29.97
CA GLU A 433 18.06 27.99 29.19
C GLU A 433 18.87 26.71 28.89
N GLU A 434 20.20 26.78 28.85
CA GLU A 434 21.04 25.60 28.62
C GLU A 434 20.91 24.57 29.76
N ILE A 435 20.61 25.01 30.98
CA ILE A 435 20.37 24.12 32.12
C ILE A 435 19.13 23.27 31.86
N TYR A 436 18.06 23.88 31.34
CA TYR A 436 16.86 23.15 30.95
C TYR A 436 17.16 22.10 29.87
N LYS A 437 17.88 22.47 28.81
CA LYS A 437 18.29 21.54 27.73
C LYS A 437 19.17 20.42 28.26
N PHE A 438 20.06 20.71 29.21
CA PHE A 438 20.91 19.70 29.82
C PHE A 438 20.09 18.59 30.49
N PHE A 439 19.12 18.95 31.34
CA PHE A 439 18.30 17.97 32.05
C PHE A 439 17.24 17.28 31.18
N THR A 440 16.64 17.99 30.21
CA THR A 440 15.49 17.47 29.46
C THR A 440 15.85 16.87 28.10
N GLU A 441 17.00 17.22 27.53
CA GLU A 441 17.44 16.72 26.22
C GLU A 441 18.74 15.93 26.31
N ILE A 442 19.78 16.49 26.95
CA ILE A 442 21.13 15.90 26.95
C ILE A 442 21.18 14.65 27.84
N LEU A 443 20.86 14.76 29.14
CA LEU A 443 20.92 13.64 30.07
C LEU A 443 20.07 12.43 29.62
N PRO A 444 18.82 12.61 29.13
CA PRO A 444 18.02 11.49 28.62
C PRO A 444 18.64 10.80 27.40
N GLN A 445 19.38 11.52 26.54
CA GLN A 445 20.10 10.89 25.42
C GLN A 445 21.24 10.00 25.90
N PHE A 446 21.97 10.40 26.95
CA PHE A 446 22.99 9.55 27.57
C PHE A 446 22.37 8.35 28.28
N ALA A 447 21.27 8.55 29.01
CA ALA A 447 20.55 7.47 29.70
C ALA A 447 19.99 6.40 28.75
N LYS A 448 19.71 6.74 27.48
CA LYS A 448 19.34 5.77 26.44
C LYS A 448 20.48 4.84 26.02
N LEU A 449 21.73 5.23 26.25
CA LEU A 449 22.92 4.47 25.84
C LEU A 449 23.59 3.73 27.01
N GLY A 450 23.43 4.21 28.24
CA GLY A 450 24.10 3.64 29.41
C GLY A 450 23.69 4.31 30.72
N ASP A 451 24.41 3.97 31.79
CA ASP A 451 24.10 4.45 33.13
C ASP A 451 24.61 5.88 33.32
N VAL A 452 23.76 6.77 33.83
CA VAL A 452 24.09 8.17 34.09
C VAL A 452 24.16 8.39 35.60
N THR A 453 25.30 8.90 36.08
CA THR A 453 25.52 9.30 37.47
C THR A 453 25.76 10.80 37.51
N LEU A 454 25.04 11.51 38.38
CA LEU A 454 25.18 12.94 38.59
C LEU A 454 25.81 13.19 39.96
N SER A 455 26.84 14.04 40.02
CA SER A 455 27.37 14.49 41.30
C SER A 455 26.35 15.34 42.08
N PRO A 456 26.51 15.50 43.41
CA PRO A 456 25.63 16.36 44.20
C PRO A 456 25.54 17.79 43.64
N SER A 457 26.66 18.36 43.18
CA SER A 457 26.72 19.70 42.58
C SER A 457 25.85 19.85 41.33
N ILE A 458 25.73 18.78 40.52
CA ILE A 458 24.84 18.77 39.36
C ILE A 458 23.39 18.59 39.82
N GLN A 459 23.11 17.72 40.79
CA GLN A 459 21.76 17.50 41.31
C GLN A 459 21.18 18.80 41.91
N GLU A 460 22.00 19.61 42.58
CA GLU A 460 21.60 20.92 43.13
C GLU A 460 21.21 21.97 42.06
N LEU A 461 21.59 21.76 40.78
CA LEU A 461 21.14 22.62 39.67
C LEU A 461 19.66 22.40 39.33
N GLN A 462 19.04 21.32 39.77
CA GLN A 462 17.62 21.05 39.53
C GLN A 462 16.87 20.89 40.84
N ILE A 463 15.88 21.75 41.07
CA ILE A 463 14.98 21.60 42.21
C ILE A 463 13.91 20.58 41.82
N THR A 464 13.94 19.44 42.51
CA THR A 464 13.02 18.30 42.30
C THR A 464 12.02 18.13 43.45
N GLU A 465 12.03 19.04 44.41
CA GLU A 465 11.07 19.03 45.53
C GLU A 465 9.65 19.35 45.04
N ASN A 466 8.65 18.77 45.72
CA ASN A 466 7.26 19.13 45.51
C ASN A 466 6.97 20.45 46.22
N PHE A 467 6.34 21.39 45.52
CA PHE A 467 5.94 22.67 46.09
C PHE A 467 4.51 22.60 46.63
N ASP A 468 4.30 23.07 47.86
CA ASP A 468 2.96 23.25 48.41
C ASP A 468 2.34 24.54 47.83
N ILE A 469 1.23 24.37 47.10
CA ILE A 469 0.45 25.46 46.50
C ILE A 469 -0.94 25.43 47.13
N ASP A 470 -1.29 26.48 47.88
CA ASP A 470 -2.61 26.64 48.49
C ASP A 470 -3.38 27.73 47.74
N ILE A 471 -4.61 27.40 47.32
CA ILE A 471 -5.49 28.30 46.56
C ILE A 471 -6.77 28.51 47.37
N ASP A 472 -6.93 29.69 47.95
CA ASP A 472 -8.15 30.08 48.66
C ASP A 472 -9.03 30.97 47.75
N GLN A 473 -10.30 30.61 47.62
CA GLN A 473 -11.31 31.32 46.82
C GLN A 473 -12.39 31.97 47.70
N ASN A 474 -12.05 32.41 48.90
CA ASN A 474 -12.99 33.09 49.79
C ASN A 474 -13.04 34.62 49.54
N GLY A 475 -14.13 35.12 48.95
CA GLY A 475 -14.49 36.54 49.03
C GLY A 475 -14.43 37.37 47.74
N GLY A 476 -14.33 36.75 46.56
CA GLY A 476 -14.34 37.45 45.27
C GLY A 476 -12.97 37.92 44.77
N LEU A 477 -11.90 37.62 45.52
CA LEU A 477 -10.51 37.70 45.09
C LEU A 477 -9.88 36.31 45.25
N LEU A 478 -9.02 35.93 44.31
CA LEU A 478 -8.33 34.64 44.30
C LEU A 478 -6.97 34.83 44.98
N GLU A 479 -6.76 34.22 46.14
CA GLU A 479 -5.50 34.28 46.90
C GLU A 479 -4.74 32.97 46.70
N ILE A 480 -3.52 33.05 46.15
CA ILE A 480 -2.64 31.90 45.94
C ILE A 480 -1.41 32.07 46.81
N ASN A 481 -1.19 31.13 47.74
CA ASN A 481 0.00 31.07 48.59
C ASN A 481 0.92 29.96 48.09
N PHE A 482 2.17 30.33 47.82
CA PHE A 482 3.20 29.39 47.41
C PHE A 482 4.27 29.28 48.48
N SER A 483 4.58 28.05 48.89
CA SER A 483 5.73 27.78 49.76
C SER A 483 6.90 27.32 48.89
N MET A 484 7.78 28.27 48.53
CA MET A 484 8.99 28.00 47.73
C MET A 484 10.25 28.48 48.43
N PRO A 485 10.87 27.66 49.31
CA PRO A 485 12.04 28.08 50.08
C PRO A 485 13.27 28.41 49.21
N HIS A 486 13.33 27.87 47.99
CA HIS A 486 14.46 28.04 47.07
C HIS A 486 14.30 29.20 46.07
N VAL A 487 13.15 29.89 46.06
CA VAL A 487 12.90 31.04 45.17
C VAL A 487 12.86 32.31 46.02
N PRO A 488 13.82 33.24 45.87
CA PRO A 488 13.79 34.49 46.61
C PRO A 488 12.48 35.27 46.35
N GLU A 489 11.95 35.96 47.36
CA GLU A 489 10.72 36.77 47.22
C GLU A 489 10.79 37.77 46.05
N GLN A 490 11.99 38.27 45.75
CA GLN A 490 12.23 39.21 44.64
C GLN A 490 12.10 38.55 43.25
N GLU A 491 12.35 37.24 43.15
CA GLU A 491 12.21 36.46 41.92
C GLU A 491 10.82 35.83 41.77
N PHE A 492 10.08 35.71 42.86
CA PHE A 492 8.76 35.09 42.89
C PHE A 492 7.80 35.69 41.86
N SER A 493 7.78 37.02 41.72
CA SER A 493 6.97 37.71 40.70
C SER A 493 7.31 37.30 39.26
N LYS A 494 8.58 37.00 38.97
CA LYS A 494 9.06 36.54 37.66
C LYS A 494 8.65 35.10 37.39
N LEU A 495 8.69 34.24 38.41
CA LEU A 495 8.21 32.87 38.33
C LEU A 495 6.71 32.82 38.05
N VAL A 496 5.90 33.60 38.77
CA VAL A 496 4.45 33.68 38.55
C VAL A 496 4.14 34.18 37.15
N ALA A 497 4.85 35.20 36.65
CA ALA A 497 4.69 35.66 35.27
C ALA A 497 4.96 34.54 34.25
N ARG A 498 6.01 33.74 34.45
CA ARG A 498 6.31 32.58 33.60
C ARG A 498 5.24 31.48 33.66
N LEU A 499 4.65 31.26 34.84
CA LEU A 499 3.52 30.34 35.00
C LEU A 499 2.28 30.81 34.22
N GLN A 500 1.92 32.10 34.31
CA GLN A 500 0.82 32.69 33.54
C GLN A 500 1.05 32.65 32.02
N GLU A 501 2.32 32.67 31.58
CA GLU A 501 2.71 32.50 30.19
C GLU A 501 2.68 31.02 29.72
N ASN A 502 2.23 30.08 30.56
CA ASN A 502 2.28 28.64 30.30
C ASN A 502 3.68 28.12 29.95
N ALA A 503 4.73 28.70 30.53
CA ALA A 503 6.10 28.23 30.32
C ALA A 503 6.31 26.86 31.00
N GLY A 504 7.07 25.97 30.35
CA GLY A 504 7.38 24.64 30.89
C GLY A 504 8.46 24.60 31.97
N TYR A 505 9.19 25.69 32.19
CA TYR A 505 10.30 25.76 33.15
C TYR A 505 10.63 27.20 33.58
N TYR A 506 11.33 27.31 34.70
CA TYR A 506 11.96 28.54 35.20
C TYR A 506 13.40 28.26 35.64
N VAL A 507 14.30 29.22 35.45
CA VAL A 507 15.67 29.17 35.95
C VAL A 507 15.89 30.39 36.84
N THR A 508 16.23 30.16 38.11
CA THR A 508 16.46 31.22 39.10
C THR A 508 17.71 32.04 38.77
N GLU A 509 17.87 33.22 39.37
CA GLU A 509 19.11 34.01 39.23
C GLU A 509 20.32 33.30 39.86
N SER A 510 20.07 32.42 40.85
CA SER A 510 21.08 31.51 41.41
C SER A 510 21.47 30.36 40.48
N GLY A 511 20.78 30.18 39.34
CA GLY A 511 21.09 29.18 38.33
C GLY A 511 20.46 27.81 38.59
N GLN A 512 19.36 27.74 39.33
CA GLN A 512 18.64 26.50 39.61
C GLN A 512 17.40 26.37 38.71
N LEU A 513 17.19 25.17 38.18
CA LEU A 513 16.09 24.82 37.30
C LEU A 513 14.89 24.31 38.09
N ILE A 514 13.72 24.87 37.79
CA ILE A 514 12.42 24.41 38.27
C ILE A 514 11.59 24.01 37.05
N LEU A 515 11.14 22.75 37.00
CA LEU A 515 10.23 22.29 35.95
C LEU A 515 8.79 22.64 36.33
N LEU A 516 8.12 23.40 35.46
CA LEU A 516 6.76 23.90 35.69
C LEU A 516 5.72 22.91 35.13
N GLY A 517 5.80 21.67 35.62
CA GLY A 517 4.94 20.55 35.20
C GLY A 517 3.54 20.56 35.84
N GLU A 518 2.93 19.38 35.94
CA GLU A 518 1.54 19.19 36.40
C GLU A 518 1.26 19.78 37.79
N GLN A 519 2.26 19.81 38.68
CA GLN A 519 2.12 20.38 40.02
C GLN A 519 1.71 21.85 40.01
N PHE A 520 1.90 22.57 38.90
CA PHE A 520 1.54 23.97 38.74
C PHE A 520 0.25 24.21 37.95
N ASP A 521 -0.42 23.16 37.46
CA ASP A 521 -1.57 23.31 36.58
C ASP A 521 -2.77 23.97 37.26
N ALA A 522 -2.86 23.91 38.59
CA ALA A 522 -3.89 24.63 39.35
C ALA A 522 -3.74 26.16 39.29
N VAL A 523 -2.58 26.67 38.84
CA VAL A 523 -2.24 28.10 38.78
C VAL A 523 -1.96 28.61 37.35
N LYS A 524 -1.96 27.71 36.36
CA LYS A 524 -1.93 28.05 34.92
C LYS A 524 -3.35 28.37 34.45
#